data_AF-A0A8J6CEI0-F1
#
_entry.id   AF-A0A8J6CEI0-F1
#
_cell.length_a   1.000
_cell.length_b   1.000
_cell.length_c   1.000
_cell.angle_alpha   90.00
_cell.angle_beta   90.00
_cell.angle_gamma   90.00
#
_symmetry.space_group_name_H-M   'P 1'
#
loop_
_entity.id
_entity.type
_entity.pdbx_description
1 polymer ?
#
loop_
_entity_poly.entity_id
_entity_poly.type
_entity_poly.pdbx_seq_one_letter_code
_entity_poly.pdbx_strand_id
1 'polypeptide(L)'
;MTTSGPRRRREPAAGLAARAVLCALALGAPEWCAAWSARLHTHRGAAPPAAAPRTCSCARARRARPARGAPHAHARPAAFNGTWPRNVDVCEGMTVRLFPGYAQQLEPAGSDWHVSLRGWVCDSTIRSARRRLTSRALQRGVWTAVHAAGDAEGEHDAAAAVSHPARSDMQRQALLRRRVSIFLTKSHARRRVAVALTTTDGAELWSSKTNSAGHFTVEATVPQGQLLCRDSARQLPGGTWLTSVRTTPSEDGRVFETALLLIPPVGLSVISDIDDTIKQTHVHNTRLMLRSTFLEEWLPVPGMPDVYREWASHGAAFHYVSSSPWQLQPQLEALLAKAGFPPGTFHLKDLHYKGRRLLNLFRSSTALKPKQISGLLDAFPRRRFVLVGDSGEKDAQIYAQIARHYRERIVHIYIRNVPTKQLGATSAEQTRERLGRFFRGLPDRQWTVFDRASCIREDAKAWPQS
;
A
#
# COMPACT_ATOMS: atom_id res chain seq x y z
N MET A 1 -55.90 3.66 54.98
CA MET A 1 -55.20 4.77 54.29
C MET A 1 -53.80 4.89 54.87
N THR A 2 -52.82 4.32 54.18
CA THR A 2 -51.38 4.53 54.45
C THR A 2 -50.66 4.42 53.11
N THR A 3 -49.99 5.50 52.75
CA THR A 3 -49.29 5.71 51.48
C THR A 3 -47.92 5.03 51.50
N SER A 4 -47.66 4.13 50.57
CA SER A 4 -46.33 3.55 50.34
C SER A 4 -45.73 4.12 49.04
N GLY A 5 -44.70 4.95 49.20
CA GLY A 5 -43.98 5.58 48.09
C GLY A 5 -43.16 4.59 47.24
N PRO A 6 -42.80 4.96 46.00
CA PRO A 6 -42.10 4.06 45.10
C PRO A 6 -40.63 3.86 45.54
N ARG A 7 -40.24 2.59 45.70
CA ARG A 7 -38.85 2.16 45.89
C ARG A 7 -37.98 2.66 44.74
N ARG A 8 -37.02 3.56 45.02
CA ARG A 8 -35.91 3.88 44.11
C ARG A 8 -35.11 2.60 43.83
N ARG A 9 -35.15 2.10 42.59
CA ARG A 9 -34.17 1.12 42.09
C ARG A 9 -32.80 1.82 42.08
N ARG A 10 -31.82 1.28 42.81
CA ARG A 10 -30.42 1.65 42.67
C ARG A 10 -29.95 1.20 41.29
N GLU A 11 -29.56 2.14 40.44
CA GLU A 11 -28.76 1.83 39.25
C GLU A 11 -27.40 1.25 39.69
N PRO A 12 -26.87 0.23 38.99
CA PRO A 12 -25.53 -0.25 39.27
C PRO A 12 -24.50 0.82 38.87
N ALA A 13 -23.57 1.11 39.78
CA ALA A 13 -22.51 2.12 39.64
C ALA A 13 -21.59 1.95 38.41
N ALA A 14 -21.74 0.89 37.62
CA ALA A 14 -21.06 0.68 36.35
C ALA A 14 -21.61 1.56 35.20
N GLY A 15 -22.84 2.07 35.30
CA GLY A 15 -23.48 2.88 34.25
C GLY A 15 -23.05 4.35 34.21
N LEU A 16 -22.74 4.96 35.36
CA LEU A 16 -22.33 6.38 35.42
C LEU A 16 -20.87 6.60 35.01
N ALA A 17 -19.96 5.66 35.31
CA ALA A 17 -18.56 5.75 34.89
C ALA A 17 -18.42 5.62 33.36
N ALA A 18 -19.26 4.81 32.71
CA ALA A 18 -19.26 4.65 31.25
C ALA A 18 -19.77 5.91 30.52
N ARG A 19 -20.77 6.62 31.08
CA ARG A 19 -21.29 7.87 30.50
C ARG A 19 -20.37 9.08 30.74
N ALA A 20 -19.67 9.15 31.87
CA ALA A 20 -18.70 10.21 32.16
C ALA A 20 -17.46 10.14 31.26
N VAL A 21 -16.99 8.94 30.90
CA VAL A 21 -15.85 8.75 29.98
C VAL A 21 -16.24 9.03 28.52
N LEU A 22 -17.51 8.81 28.14
CA LEU A 22 -18.02 9.13 26.80
C LEU A 22 -18.29 10.63 26.60
N CYS A 23 -18.63 11.38 27.65
CA CYS A 23 -18.86 12.83 27.55
C CYS A 23 -17.55 13.64 27.46
N ALA A 24 -16.48 13.21 28.15
CA ALA A 24 -15.18 13.90 28.11
C ALA A 24 -14.39 13.71 26.79
N LEU A 25 -14.89 12.89 25.86
CA LEU A 25 -14.26 12.60 24.57
C LEU A 25 -15.02 13.19 23.36
N ALA A 26 -16.10 13.95 23.59
CA ALA A 26 -17.03 14.37 22.54
C ALA A 26 -17.03 15.87 22.20
N LEU A 27 -16.40 16.76 23.00
CA LEU A 27 -16.40 18.20 22.71
C LEU A 27 -14.98 18.71 22.45
N GLY A 28 -14.72 19.05 21.19
CA GLY A 28 -13.57 19.84 20.79
C GLY A 28 -14.02 21.24 20.37
N ALA A 29 -13.18 22.23 20.73
CA ALA A 29 -13.01 23.60 20.21
C ALA A 29 -13.13 24.67 21.35
N PRO A 30 -12.67 25.93 21.15
CA PRO A 30 -11.34 26.39 20.70
C PRO A 30 -10.79 27.57 21.56
N GLU A 31 -9.53 27.94 21.34
CA GLU A 31 -8.83 29.20 21.75
C GLU A 31 -8.63 29.51 23.25
N TRP A 32 -7.45 30.05 23.60
CA TRP A 32 -7.22 31.32 24.32
C TRP A 32 -5.73 31.43 24.75
N CYS A 33 -5.21 32.64 24.59
CA CYS A 33 -3.88 33.13 24.92
C CYS A 33 -3.72 33.50 26.40
N ALA A 34 -2.45 33.56 26.81
CA ALA A 34 -1.87 34.45 27.83
C ALA A 34 -1.98 34.11 29.32
N ALA A 35 -0.88 34.49 30.00
CA ALA A 35 -0.64 34.64 31.42
C ALA A 35 -0.34 33.37 32.23
N TRP A 36 0.95 33.09 32.45
CA TRP A 36 1.55 33.39 33.76
C TRP A 36 3.08 33.37 33.71
N SER A 37 3.65 34.55 33.91
CA SER A 37 5.04 34.75 34.32
C SER A 37 5.15 34.57 35.83
N ALA A 38 6.33 34.12 36.25
CA ALA A 38 7.06 34.53 37.46
C ALA A 38 7.42 33.42 38.49
N ARG A 39 8.69 33.51 38.90
CA ARG A 39 9.39 32.95 40.08
C ARG A 39 9.86 31.49 39.90
N LEU A 40 11.15 31.17 39.98
CA LEU A 40 12.23 31.75 40.79
C LEU A 40 13.59 31.77 40.08
N HIS A 41 14.36 32.83 40.35
CA HIS A 41 15.80 32.95 40.11
C HIS A 41 16.60 32.58 41.37
N THR A 42 17.91 32.44 41.16
CA THR A 42 19.06 32.38 42.09
C THR A 42 19.50 30.96 42.50
N HIS A 43 20.78 30.55 42.43
CA HIS A 43 22.05 31.26 42.24
C HIS A 43 23.15 30.29 41.74
N ARG A 44 24.12 30.85 40.96
CA ARG A 44 25.60 30.59 40.88
C ARG A 44 26.07 29.12 40.74
N GLY A 45 26.96 28.73 39.84
CA GLY A 45 28.02 29.43 39.10
C GLY A 45 29.31 28.60 39.26
N ALA A 46 29.86 28.09 38.15
CA ALA A 46 31.29 27.74 37.94
C ALA A 46 31.47 26.95 36.62
N ALA A 47 32.36 27.44 35.78
CA ALA A 47 33.12 26.69 34.76
C ALA A 47 34.62 26.74 35.19
N PRO A 48 35.61 26.13 34.50
CA PRO A 48 35.65 25.20 33.35
C PRO A 48 36.55 23.96 33.73
N PRO A 49 37.34 23.20 32.89
CA PRO A 49 37.83 23.42 31.52
C PRO A 49 37.71 22.25 30.52
N ALA A 50 38.12 22.59 29.29
CA ALA A 50 38.21 21.77 28.08
C ALA A 50 39.26 20.65 28.16
N ALA A 51 38.99 19.55 27.45
CA ALA A 51 40.01 18.60 27.00
C ALA A 51 39.64 18.03 25.62
N ALA A 52 40.64 17.99 24.75
CA ALA A 52 40.61 17.65 23.32
C ALA A 52 40.63 16.10 23.08
N PRO A 53 40.67 15.62 21.81
CA PRO A 53 40.04 14.38 21.37
C PRO A 53 40.86 13.11 21.66
N ARG A 54 40.16 12.00 21.92
CA ARG A 54 40.75 10.66 21.92
C ARG A 54 40.47 9.96 20.59
N THR A 55 41.50 9.92 19.75
CA THR A 55 41.66 8.96 18.66
C THR A 55 41.68 7.54 19.22
N CYS A 56 40.87 6.64 18.67
CA CYS A 56 41.00 5.20 18.92
C CYS A 56 41.15 4.47 17.60
N SER A 57 42.40 4.16 17.25
CA SER A 57 42.75 3.21 16.21
C SER A 57 42.51 1.79 16.74
N CYS A 58 41.76 0.97 16.02
CA CYS A 58 41.92 -0.48 16.04
C CYS A 58 41.28 -1.09 14.79
N ALA A 59 42.07 -1.12 13.72
CA ALA A 59 41.87 -2.05 12.62
C ALA A 59 42.25 -3.46 13.11
N ARG A 60 41.30 -4.41 13.06
CA ARG A 60 41.60 -5.83 12.89
C ARG A 60 40.57 -6.47 11.96
N ALA A 61 40.99 -6.70 10.74
CA ALA A 61 40.31 -7.51 9.75
C ALA A 61 40.15 -8.95 10.29
N ARG A 62 38.91 -9.44 10.35
CA ARG A 62 38.63 -10.88 10.40
C ARG A 62 38.09 -11.31 9.04
N ARG A 63 38.93 -12.02 8.28
CA ARG A 63 38.53 -12.73 7.06
C ARG A 63 37.54 -13.83 7.43
N ALA A 64 36.27 -13.68 7.07
CA ALA A 64 35.29 -14.75 7.13
C ALA A 64 35.38 -15.59 5.85
N ARG A 65 35.58 -16.90 5.99
CA ARG A 65 35.50 -17.90 4.90
C ARG A 65 34.05 -17.97 4.38
N PRO A 66 33.81 -18.12 3.06
CA PRO A 66 32.46 -18.26 2.54
C PRO A 66 31.92 -19.67 2.81
N ALA A 67 30.73 -19.75 3.39
CA ALA A 67 29.95 -20.97 3.49
C ALA A 67 29.41 -21.34 2.10
N ARG A 68 29.62 -22.60 1.68
CA ARG A 68 29.10 -23.18 0.44
C ARG A 68 27.61 -23.51 0.61
N GLY A 69 26.80 -23.18 -0.39
CA GLY A 69 25.45 -23.71 -0.58
C GLY A 69 24.34 -22.67 -0.57
N ALA A 70 24.14 -21.97 -1.70
CA ALA A 70 22.87 -21.31 -2.02
C ALA A 70 22.60 -21.48 -3.54
N PRO A 71 21.36 -21.83 -3.96
CA PRO A 71 21.05 -22.14 -5.34
C PRO A 71 20.80 -20.86 -6.17
N HIS A 72 21.14 -20.96 -7.46
CA HIS A 72 20.92 -19.99 -8.54
C HIS A 72 21.66 -18.65 -8.45
N ALA A 73 22.88 -18.65 -9.00
CA ALA A 73 23.62 -17.45 -9.34
C ALA A 73 22.86 -16.65 -10.41
N HIS A 74 22.21 -15.55 -10.00
CA HIS A 74 21.89 -14.47 -10.92
C HIS A 74 23.20 -13.94 -11.50
N ALA A 75 23.30 -13.86 -12.82
CA ALA A 75 24.45 -13.24 -13.50
C ALA A 75 24.72 -11.87 -12.86
N ARG A 76 25.98 -11.60 -12.47
CA ARG A 76 26.39 -10.29 -11.95
C ARG A 76 26.11 -9.25 -13.04
N PRO A 77 25.18 -8.31 -12.83
CA PRO A 77 24.87 -7.28 -13.82
C PRO A 77 26.05 -6.31 -13.94
N ALA A 78 26.19 -5.68 -15.11
CA ALA A 78 27.24 -4.72 -15.42
C ALA A 78 27.45 -3.71 -14.27
N ALA A 79 28.71 -3.52 -13.87
CA ALA A 79 29.08 -2.55 -12.85
C ALA A 79 28.82 -1.13 -13.39
N PHE A 80 28.15 -0.29 -12.59
CA PHE A 80 28.04 1.14 -12.89
C PHE A 80 29.44 1.77 -12.81
N ASN A 81 29.95 2.26 -13.95
CA ASN A 81 31.27 2.91 -14.06
C ASN A 81 31.20 4.45 -13.90
N GLY A 82 30.05 5.02 -13.50
CA GLY A 82 29.88 6.47 -13.32
C GLY A 82 30.27 6.98 -11.93
N THR A 83 30.36 8.31 -11.78
CA THR A 83 30.61 8.96 -10.48
C THR A 83 29.28 9.30 -9.79
N TRP A 84 29.06 8.78 -8.59
CA TRP A 84 27.83 9.04 -7.82
C TRP A 84 27.74 10.51 -7.37
N PRO A 85 26.52 11.06 -7.19
CA PRO A 85 26.36 12.42 -6.69
C PRO A 85 26.85 12.45 -5.24
N ARG A 86 27.70 13.40 -4.88
CA ARG A 86 28.28 13.50 -3.53
C ARG A 86 27.25 13.76 -2.40
N ASN A 87 25.98 13.94 -2.74
CA ASN A 87 24.94 14.50 -1.86
C ASN A 87 23.82 13.49 -1.51
N VAL A 88 24.07 12.17 -1.46
CA VAL A 88 23.06 11.18 -1.06
C VAL A 88 23.00 11.06 0.47
N ASP A 89 21.83 11.27 1.07
CA ASP A 89 21.64 11.31 2.53
C ASP A 89 21.04 9.99 3.07
N VAL A 90 21.50 8.84 2.58
CA VAL A 90 21.03 7.51 3.01
C VAL A 90 22.12 6.83 3.83
N CYS A 91 22.01 6.95 5.15
CA CYS A 91 23.01 6.45 6.10
C CYS A 91 22.76 5.00 6.54
N GLU A 92 23.71 4.44 7.28
CA GLU A 92 23.61 3.11 7.87
C GLU A 92 22.32 2.92 8.71
N GLY A 93 21.60 1.83 8.44
CA GLY A 93 20.34 1.50 9.11
C GLY A 93 19.07 2.07 8.49
N MET A 94 19.20 3.01 7.53
CA MET A 94 18.09 3.40 6.67
C MET A 94 17.94 2.39 5.53
N THR A 95 16.72 2.19 5.06
CA THR A 95 16.36 1.35 3.92
C THR A 95 15.62 2.22 2.93
N VAL A 96 16.03 2.17 1.67
CA VAL A 96 15.26 2.73 0.57
C VAL A 96 14.39 1.61 0.00
N ARG A 97 13.08 1.81 -0.01
CA ARG A 97 12.14 0.94 -0.70
C ARG A 97 11.75 1.62 -2.00
N LEU A 98 12.18 1.05 -3.12
CA LEU A 98 11.71 1.46 -4.43
C LEU A 98 10.45 0.64 -4.77
N PHE A 99 9.38 1.32 -5.13
CA PHE A 99 8.13 0.67 -5.50
C PHE A 99 8.09 0.42 -7.01
N PRO A 100 7.42 -0.66 -7.47
CA PRO A 100 7.23 -0.90 -8.88
C PRO A 100 6.61 0.31 -9.57
N GLY A 101 7.35 0.89 -10.51
CA GLY A 101 6.97 2.09 -11.26
C GLY A 101 6.61 1.76 -12.71
N TYR A 102 6.43 2.79 -13.52
CA TYR A 102 6.24 2.64 -14.95
C TYR A 102 7.08 3.63 -15.75
N ALA A 103 7.43 3.24 -16.95
CA ALA A 103 7.86 4.14 -18.01
C ALA A 103 6.78 4.17 -19.08
N GLN A 104 6.29 5.36 -19.38
CA GLN A 104 5.38 5.62 -20.46
C GLN A 104 6.17 6.12 -21.68
N GLN A 105 5.89 5.58 -22.86
CA GLN A 105 6.42 6.18 -24.07
C GLN A 105 5.68 7.49 -24.40
N LEU A 106 6.43 8.58 -24.60
CA LEU A 106 5.89 9.86 -25.05
C LEU A 106 5.52 9.81 -26.54
N GLU A 107 4.82 10.84 -27.01
CA GLU A 107 4.42 10.96 -28.41
C GLU A 107 5.45 11.78 -29.23
N PRO A 108 5.60 11.52 -30.55
CA PRO A 108 5.03 10.38 -31.28
C PRO A 108 5.56 9.01 -30.82
N ALA A 109 4.86 7.91 -31.11
CA ALA A 109 5.36 6.56 -30.84
C ALA A 109 6.76 6.37 -31.45
N GLY A 110 7.74 6.04 -30.61
CA GLY A 110 9.17 6.15 -30.96
C GLY A 110 9.91 7.27 -30.22
N SER A 111 9.21 8.12 -29.47
CA SER A 111 9.83 9.16 -28.65
C SER A 111 10.35 8.62 -27.32
N ASP A 112 10.94 9.53 -26.56
CA ASP A 112 11.46 9.33 -25.21
C ASP A 112 10.44 8.71 -24.25
N TRP A 113 10.96 8.10 -23.19
CA TRP A 113 10.20 7.51 -22.13
C TRP A 113 10.08 8.47 -20.96
N HIS A 114 8.86 8.73 -20.51
CA HIS A 114 8.61 9.35 -19.23
C HIS A 114 8.59 8.28 -18.13
N VAL A 115 9.58 8.33 -17.24
CA VAL A 115 9.75 7.41 -16.12
C VAL A 115 9.17 8.02 -14.87
N SER A 116 8.17 7.35 -14.27
CA SER A 116 7.63 7.68 -12.96
C SER A 116 7.94 6.57 -11.96
N LEU A 117 8.74 6.91 -10.95
CA LEU A 117 9.17 6.00 -9.90
C LEU A 117 8.92 6.62 -8.53
N ARG A 118 8.36 5.82 -7.62
CA ARG A 118 8.16 6.21 -6.23
C ARG A 118 9.01 5.36 -5.30
N GLY A 119 9.45 5.96 -4.20
CA GLY A 119 10.08 5.21 -3.12
C GLY A 119 9.82 5.77 -1.74
N TRP A 120 10.31 5.06 -0.73
CA TRP A 120 10.16 5.38 0.68
C TRP A 120 11.45 5.10 1.44
N VAL A 121 11.93 6.09 2.21
CA VAL A 121 13.09 5.94 3.08
C VAL A 121 12.62 5.74 4.51
N CYS A 122 12.92 4.57 5.07
CA CYS A 122 12.53 4.18 6.42
C CYS A 122 13.63 3.40 7.15
N ASP A 123 13.51 3.24 8.47
CA ASP A 123 14.38 2.30 9.20
C ASP A 123 14.10 0.86 8.76
N SER A 124 15.15 0.03 8.73
CA SER A 124 15.03 -1.42 8.53
C SER A 124 14.36 -2.14 9.71
N THR A 125 14.47 -1.57 10.92
CA THR A 125 14.00 -2.18 12.17
C THR A 125 13.58 -1.12 13.19
N ILE A 126 12.78 -1.50 14.18
CA ILE A 126 12.37 -0.59 15.26
C ILE A 126 13.51 -0.41 16.27
N ARG A 127 14.24 0.70 16.17
CA ARG A 127 15.36 1.01 17.07
C ARG A 127 14.97 1.70 18.38
N SER A 128 13.86 2.46 18.43
CA SER A 128 13.52 3.24 19.62
C SER A 128 12.71 2.48 20.67
N ALA A 129 13.07 2.65 21.95
CA ALA A 129 12.36 2.04 23.07
C ALA A 129 10.87 2.45 23.11
N ARG A 130 10.59 3.74 22.86
CA ARG A 130 9.22 4.26 22.75
C ARG A 130 8.40 3.53 21.67
N ARG A 131 8.95 3.33 20.47
CA ARG A 131 8.25 2.60 19.38
C ARG A 131 8.09 1.11 19.69
N ARG A 132 9.04 0.50 20.42
CA ARG A 132 8.86 -0.89 20.92
C ARG A 132 7.70 -1.00 21.89
N LEU A 133 7.53 -0.05 22.82
CA LEU A 133 6.38 0.01 23.72
C LEU A 133 5.08 0.23 22.95
N THR A 134 5.06 1.18 22.01
CA THR A 134 3.89 1.39 21.11
C THR A 134 3.56 0.12 20.32
N SER A 135 4.56 -0.61 19.84
CA SER A 135 4.37 -1.89 19.13
C SER A 135 3.67 -2.92 20.01
N ARG A 136 4.14 -3.11 21.26
CA ARG A 136 3.49 -4.00 22.22
C ARG A 136 2.05 -3.59 22.54
N ALA A 137 1.79 -2.29 22.67
CA ALA A 137 0.44 -1.78 22.91
C ALA A 137 -0.50 -2.03 21.71
N LEU A 138 -0.02 -1.78 20.47
CA LEU A 138 -0.79 -2.06 19.26
C LEU A 138 -1.03 -3.56 19.06
N GLN A 139 -0.04 -4.40 19.29
CA GLN A 139 -0.19 -5.85 19.23
C GLN A 139 -1.28 -6.33 20.20
N ARG A 140 -1.23 -5.89 21.47
CA ARG A 140 -2.29 -6.21 22.45
C ARG A 140 -3.66 -5.72 21.96
N GLY A 141 -3.75 -4.48 21.48
CA GLY A 141 -5.01 -3.93 20.98
C GLY A 141 -5.61 -4.72 19.81
N VAL A 142 -4.79 -5.13 18.83
CA VAL A 142 -5.25 -5.97 17.71
C VAL A 142 -5.67 -7.35 18.21
N TRP A 143 -4.85 -7.98 19.06
CA TRP A 143 -5.13 -9.30 19.60
C TRP A 143 -6.46 -9.31 20.36
N THR A 144 -6.67 -8.35 21.27
CA THR A 144 -7.92 -8.19 22.01
C THR A 144 -9.08 -7.90 21.06
N ALA A 145 -8.96 -7.00 20.09
CA ALA A 145 -10.05 -6.68 19.17
C ALA A 145 -10.50 -7.89 18.34
N VAL A 146 -9.59 -8.79 17.97
CA VAL A 146 -9.92 -10.00 17.23
C VAL A 146 -10.60 -11.06 18.10
N HIS A 147 -10.25 -11.15 19.39
CA HIS A 147 -10.73 -12.20 20.31
C HIS A 147 -11.89 -11.77 21.23
N ALA A 148 -12.16 -10.48 21.39
CA ALA A 148 -13.18 -9.95 22.31
C ALA A 148 -14.65 -10.27 21.93
N ALA A 149 -14.91 -10.81 20.75
CA ALA A 149 -16.26 -11.06 20.22
C ALA A 149 -16.64 -12.55 20.18
N GLY A 150 -16.14 -13.34 21.14
CA GLY A 150 -16.42 -14.77 21.25
C GLY A 150 -17.88 -15.14 21.55
N ASP A 151 -18.67 -14.20 22.10
CA ASP A 151 -19.95 -14.56 22.75
C ASP A 151 -21.23 -13.99 22.08
N ALA A 152 -21.14 -13.21 20.98
CA ALA A 152 -22.32 -12.50 20.45
C ALA A 152 -22.53 -12.48 18.91
N GLU A 153 -21.56 -12.90 18.06
CA GLU A 153 -21.68 -12.78 16.59
C GLU A 153 -21.38 -14.10 15.82
N GLY A 154 -21.54 -15.25 16.48
CA GLY A 154 -21.07 -16.57 16.01
C GLY A 154 -21.64 -17.08 14.67
N GLU A 155 -22.80 -16.59 14.22
CA GLU A 155 -23.45 -17.09 13.00
C GLU A 155 -23.06 -16.33 11.72
N HIS A 156 -22.80 -15.02 11.80
CA HIS A 156 -22.44 -14.21 10.62
C HIS A 156 -20.95 -14.28 10.26
N ASP A 157 -20.08 -14.50 11.25
CA ASP A 157 -18.63 -14.63 11.01
C ASP A 157 -18.26 -15.98 10.37
N ALA A 158 -19.06 -17.05 10.59
CA ALA A 158 -18.80 -18.38 10.07
C ALA A 158 -18.98 -18.49 8.54
N ALA A 159 -19.99 -17.81 7.98
CA ALA A 159 -20.26 -17.82 6.53
C ALA A 159 -19.23 -17.02 5.72
N ALA A 160 -18.53 -16.06 6.34
CA ALA A 160 -17.50 -15.24 5.70
C ALA A 160 -16.07 -15.77 5.93
N ALA A 161 -15.87 -16.73 6.84
CA ALA A 161 -14.56 -17.23 7.20
C ALA A 161 -14.02 -18.16 6.13
N VAL A 162 -13.03 -17.67 5.37
CA VAL A 162 -12.25 -18.53 4.48
C VAL A 162 -11.38 -19.47 5.33
N SER A 163 -11.42 -20.77 5.03
CA SER A 163 -10.67 -21.81 5.73
C SER A 163 -9.17 -21.57 5.60
N HIS A 164 -8.56 -21.04 6.65
CA HIS A 164 -7.11 -20.96 6.76
C HIS A 164 -6.57 -22.25 7.39
N PRO A 165 -5.37 -22.73 6.97
CA PRO A 165 -4.72 -23.82 7.68
C PRO A 165 -4.56 -23.47 9.16
N ALA A 166 -4.83 -24.43 10.04
CA ALA A 166 -4.77 -24.25 11.48
C ALA A 166 -3.36 -23.78 11.89
N ARG A 167 -3.26 -22.56 12.38
CA ARG A 167 -2.03 -21.98 12.94
C ARG A 167 -2.12 -21.94 14.45
N SER A 168 -1.02 -22.25 15.12
CA SER A 168 -0.93 -22.07 16.57
C SER A 168 -0.97 -20.59 16.93
N ASP A 169 -1.41 -20.27 18.14
CA ASP A 169 -1.41 -18.89 18.64
C ASP A 169 0.00 -18.28 18.65
N MET A 170 1.04 -19.10 18.83
CA MET A 170 2.43 -18.67 18.70
C MET A 170 2.74 -18.17 17.29
N GLN A 171 2.32 -18.89 16.25
CA GLN A 171 2.50 -18.49 14.86
C GLN A 171 1.72 -17.21 14.53
N ARG A 172 0.48 -17.08 15.04
CA ARG A 172 -0.35 -15.88 14.89
C ARG A 172 0.28 -14.67 15.56
N GLN A 173 0.80 -14.82 16.77
CA GLN A 173 1.52 -13.75 17.49
C GLN A 173 2.82 -13.33 16.78
N ALA A 174 3.56 -14.29 16.21
CA ALA A 174 4.74 -13.99 15.41
C ALA A 174 4.38 -13.17 14.16
N LEU A 175 3.32 -13.55 13.46
CA LEU A 175 2.82 -12.81 12.30
C LEU A 175 2.35 -11.39 12.68
N LEU A 176 1.57 -11.28 13.75
CA LEU A 176 1.09 -10.01 14.28
C LEU A 176 2.25 -9.05 14.58
N ARG A 177 3.26 -9.53 15.30
CA ARG A 177 4.46 -8.77 15.64
C ARG A 177 5.17 -8.25 14.40
N ARG A 178 5.36 -9.12 13.40
CA ARG A 178 6.00 -8.77 12.13
C ARG A 178 5.19 -7.74 11.35
N ARG A 179 3.87 -7.85 11.30
CA ARG A 179 3.02 -6.97 10.50
C ARG A 179 2.78 -5.61 11.17
N VAL A 180 2.56 -5.58 12.49
CA VAL A 180 2.43 -4.32 13.26
C VAL A 180 3.72 -3.51 13.22
N SER A 181 4.89 -4.18 13.23
CA SER A 181 6.17 -3.46 13.29
C SER A 181 6.40 -2.54 12.09
N ILE A 182 5.89 -2.90 10.90
CA ILE A 182 6.10 -2.15 9.66
C ILE A 182 5.44 -0.77 9.73
N PHE A 183 4.29 -0.65 10.42
CA PHE A 183 3.59 0.61 10.67
C PHE A 183 4.31 1.54 11.65
N LEU A 184 5.30 1.02 12.38
CA LEU A 184 6.06 1.75 13.38
C LEU A 184 7.50 2.02 12.97
N THR A 185 7.89 1.61 11.77
CA THR A 185 9.18 2.01 11.19
C THR A 185 9.28 3.54 11.13
N LYS A 186 10.46 4.08 11.43
CA LYS A 186 10.68 5.53 11.35
C LYS A 186 10.86 5.89 9.90
N SER A 187 10.05 6.80 9.38
CA SER A 187 10.27 7.41 8.06
C SER A 187 11.24 8.58 8.18
N HIS A 188 12.08 8.78 7.16
CA HIS A 188 13.10 9.83 7.16
C HIS A 188 12.78 10.90 6.13
N ALA A 189 12.39 12.08 6.62
CA ALA A 189 12.07 13.24 5.79
C ALA A 189 13.34 14.02 5.36
N ARG A 190 13.21 14.78 4.27
CA ARG A 190 14.24 15.67 3.72
C ARG A 190 15.58 14.97 3.39
N ARG A 191 15.56 13.66 3.15
CA ARG A 191 16.73 12.90 2.70
C ARG A 191 16.85 12.99 1.20
N ARG A 192 18.03 13.32 0.69
CA ARG A 192 18.31 13.15 -0.73
C ARG A 192 18.56 11.68 -1.04
N VAL A 193 17.82 11.16 -2.00
CA VAL A 193 17.99 9.82 -2.56
C VAL A 193 18.38 9.98 -4.00
N ALA A 194 19.31 9.15 -4.47
CA ALA A 194 19.58 9.04 -5.89
C ALA A 194 19.23 7.64 -6.40
N VAL A 195 18.73 7.59 -7.63
CA VAL A 195 18.25 6.40 -8.32
C VAL A 195 18.97 6.33 -9.65
N ALA A 196 19.52 5.16 -9.96
CA ALA A 196 20.11 4.82 -11.23
C ALA A 196 19.22 3.85 -12.00
N LEU A 197 18.89 4.22 -13.23
CA LEU A 197 18.38 3.28 -14.22
C LEU A 197 19.55 2.83 -15.08
N THR A 198 19.81 1.52 -15.13
CA THR A 198 20.76 0.97 -16.09
C THR A 198 20.19 1.11 -17.50
N THR A 199 20.96 1.73 -18.39
CA THR A 199 20.63 1.96 -19.80
C THR A 199 21.63 1.25 -20.71
N THR A 200 21.36 1.20 -22.01
CA THR A 200 22.32 0.67 -23.01
C THR A 200 23.65 1.42 -23.00
N ASP A 201 23.61 2.74 -22.84
CA ASP A 201 24.78 3.62 -22.87
C ASP A 201 25.47 3.77 -21.49
N GLY A 202 25.01 3.06 -20.47
CA GLY A 202 25.55 3.14 -19.11
C GLY A 202 24.45 3.15 -18.05
N ALA A 203 24.25 4.30 -17.38
CA ALA A 203 23.11 4.49 -16.51
C ALA A 203 22.72 5.95 -16.37
N GLU A 204 21.42 6.17 -16.38
CA GLU A 204 20.78 7.45 -16.09
C GLU A 204 20.61 7.61 -14.58
N LEU A 205 20.90 8.82 -14.08
CA LEU A 205 20.98 9.07 -12.65
C LEU A 205 20.12 10.27 -12.26
N TRP A 206 19.15 10.03 -11.38
CA TRP A 206 18.27 11.07 -10.87
C TRP A 206 18.39 11.18 -9.37
N SER A 207 18.15 12.39 -8.85
CA SER A 207 18.05 12.60 -7.41
C SER A 207 16.73 13.25 -7.04
N SER A 208 16.17 12.82 -5.92
CA SER A 208 14.95 13.37 -5.34
C SER A 208 15.13 13.56 -3.83
N LYS A 209 14.19 14.28 -3.20
CA LYS A 209 14.18 14.50 -1.76
C LYS A 209 12.92 13.92 -1.15
N THR A 210 13.06 13.27 -0.01
CA THR A 210 11.91 12.73 0.71
C THR A 210 11.05 13.83 1.34
N ASN A 211 9.73 13.66 1.25
CA ASN A 211 8.74 14.48 1.91
C ASN A 211 8.67 14.20 3.43
N SER A 212 7.73 14.84 4.14
CA SER A 212 7.54 14.65 5.59
C SER A 212 7.19 13.22 6.01
N ALA A 213 6.65 12.41 5.09
CA ALA A 213 6.36 10.99 5.28
C ALA A 213 7.52 10.07 4.87
N GLY A 214 8.67 10.63 4.49
CA GLY A 214 9.82 9.89 3.99
C GLY A 214 9.66 9.33 2.57
N HIS A 215 8.58 9.66 1.87
CA HIS A 215 8.34 9.22 0.49
C HIS A 215 8.97 10.20 -0.50
N PHE A 216 9.36 9.70 -1.67
CA PHE A 216 9.86 10.53 -2.77
C PHE A 216 9.34 10.01 -4.11
N THR A 217 9.31 10.90 -5.09
CA THR A 217 9.03 10.56 -6.49
C THR A 217 10.19 11.04 -7.35
N VAL A 218 10.55 10.23 -8.33
CA VAL A 218 11.46 10.57 -9.43
C VAL A 218 10.61 10.57 -10.70
N GLU A 219 10.57 11.72 -11.35
CA GLU A 219 10.01 11.89 -12.69
C GLU A 219 11.17 12.26 -13.61
N ALA A 220 11.34 11.50 -14.70
CA ALA A 220 12.45 11.68 -15.62
C ALA A 220 12.02 11.40 -17.06
N THR A 221 12.77 11.95 -18.01
CA THR A 221 12.63 11.64 -19.43
C THR A 221 13.89 10.93 -19.87
N VAL A 222 13.74 9.76 -20.50
CA VAL A 222 14.86 8.94 -20.96
C VAL A 222 14.74 8.74 -22.46
N PRO A 223 15.80 9.05 -23.24
CA PRO A 223 15.82 8.81 -24.67
C PRO A 223 15.39 7.39 -25.05
N GLN A 224 14.63 7.26 -26.15
CA GLN A 224 14.05 5.98 -26.58
C GLN A 224 15.12 4.86 -26.68
N GLY A 225 16.27 5.17 -27.27
CA GLY A 225 17.38 4.23 -27.49
C GLY A 225 18.10 3.78 -26.22
N GLN A 226 17.86 4.44 -25.08
CA GLN A 226 18.58 4.21 -23.83
C GLN A 226 17.84 3.29 -22.86
N LEU A 227 16.51 3.35 -22.85
CA LEU A 227 15.70 2.57 -21.90
C LEU A 227 15.56 1.09 -22.33
N LEU A 228 15.70 0.82 -23.64
CA LEU A 228 15.65 -0.51 -24.24
C LEU A 228 17.05 -1.14 -24.30
N CYS A 229 17.68 -1.39 -23.14
CA CYS A 229 18.64 -2.48 -23.10
C CYS A 229 17.84 -3.79 -23.19
N ARG A 230 17.53 -4.23 -24.41
CA ARG A 230 16.77 -5.47 -24.69
C ARG A 230 17.41 -6.68 -24.00
N ASP A 231 18.72 -6.65 -23.77
CA ASP A 231 19.46 -7.69 -23.08
C ASP A 231 19.19 -7.74 -21.56
N SER A 232 18.69 -6.64 -20.97
CA SER A 232 18.34 -6.52 -19.55
C SER A 232 16.84 -6.57 -19.28
N ALA A 233 16.03 -6.27 -20.31
CA ALA A 233 14.59 -6.20 -20.18
C ALA A 233 13.94 -7.56 -20.39
N ARG A 234 13.14 -8.01 -19.44
CA ARG A 234 12.35 -9.24 -19.59
C ARG A 234 11.01 -8.91 -20.23
N GLN A 235 10.73 -9.50 -21.39
CA GLN A 235 9.39 -9.48 -21.96
C GLN A 235 8.46 -10.35 -21.13
N LEU A 236 7.33 -9.79 -20.72
CA LEU A 236 6.25 -10.52 -20.08
C LEU A 236 5.21 -10.92 -21.14
N PRO A 237 4.36 -11.93 -20.86
CA PRO A 237 3.16 -12.18 -21.66
C PRO A 237 2.41 -10.87 -21.91
N GLY A 238 2.02 -10.61 -23.16
CA GLY A 238 1.33 -9.37 -23.55
C GLY A 238 2.20 -8.18 -23.99
N GLY A 239 3.52 -8.34 -24.13
CA GLY A 239 4.37 -7.29 -24.71
C GLY A 239 4.70 -6.13 -23.76
N THR A 240 4.36 -6.24 -22.47
CA THR A 240 4.91 -5.37 -21.42
C THR A 240 6.33 -5.81 -21.11
N TRP A 241 7.25 -4.86 -21.00
CA TRP A 241 8.64 -5.15 -20.66
C TRP A 241 8.94 -4.73 -19.23
N LEU A 242 9.84 -5.47 -18.59
CA LEU A 242 10.30 -5.21 -17.23
C LEU A 242 11.79 -4.92 -17.25
N THR A 243 12.22 -3.75 -16.77
CA THR A 243 13.64 -3.47 -16.52
C THR A 243 13.89 -3.23 -15.03
N SER A 244 15.09 -3.54 -14.56
CA SER A 244 15.47 -3.32 -13.16
C SER A 244 15.99 -1.90 -12.94
N VAL A 245 15.44 -1.20 -11.95
CA VAL A 245 15.92 0.10 -11.48
C VAL A 245 16.60 -0.08 -10.14
N ARG A 246 17.69 0.66 -9.91
CA ARG A 246 18.50 0.54 -8.69
C ARG A 246 18.66 1.87 -8.00
N THR A 247 18.87 1.85 -6.68
CA THR A 247 19.38 3.03 -6.00
C THR A 247 20.89 3.15 -6.23
N THR A 248 21.41 4.34 -6.02
CA THR A 248 22.84 4.45 -5.70
C THR A 248 23.15 3.63 -4.45
N PRO A 249 24.38 3.10 -4.29
CA PRO A 249 24.82 2.56 -3.02
C PRO A 249 24.60 3.59 -1.91
N SER A 250 24.06 3.17 -0.78
CA SER A 250 24.06 3.97 0.45
C SER A 250 25.48 4.16 0.98
N GLU A 251 25.65 5.00 2.01
CA GLU A 251 26.97 5.23 2.65
C GLU A 251 27.68 3.92 3.05
N ASP A 252 26.91 2.88 3.37
CA ASP A 252 27.37 1.53 3.75
C ASP A 252 27.36 0.52 2.58
N GLY A 253 27.24 0.98 1.34
CA GLY A 253 27.38 0.17 0.12
C GLY A 253 26.15 -0.65 -0.30
N ARG A 254 25.00 -0.51 0.36
CA ARG A 254 23.79 -1.27 0.00
C ARG A 254 23.08 -0.64 -1.20
N VAL A 255 22.66 -1.49 -2.13
CA VAL A 255 21.83 -1.11 -3.29
C VAL A 255 20.44 -1.71 -3.11
N PHE A 256 19.41 -0.94 -3.45
CA PHE A 256 18.03 -1.38 -3.43
C PHE A 256 17.48 -1.39 -4.86
N GLU A 257 16.69 -2.39 -5.20
CA GLU A 257 16.23 -2.62 -6.57
C GLU A 257 14.71 -2.72 -6.64
N THR A 258 14.15 -2.38 -7.80
CA THR A 258 12.76 -2.64 -8.16
C THR A 258 12.61 -2.85 -9.66
N ALA A 259 11.39 -3.12 -10.09
CA ALA A 259 11.04 -3.22 -11.49
C ALA A 259 10.35 -1.95 -12.02
N LEU A 260 10.62 -1.63 -13.28
CA LEU A 260 9.95 -0.61 -14.06
C LEU A 260 9.18 -1.28 -15.20
N LEU A 261 7.86 -1.05 -15.25
CA LEU A 261 7.02 -1.54 -16.34
C LEU A 261 7.09 -0.59 -17.52
N LEU A 262 7.49 -1.07 -18.69
CA LEU A 262 7.46 -0.31 -19.93
C LEU A 262 6.08 -0.46 -20.56
N ILE A 263 5.31 0.63 -20.59
CA ILE A 263 3.92 0.64 -21.05
C ILE A 263 3.84 1.43 -22.37
N PRO A 264 3.39 0.81 -23.48
CA PRO A 264 3.27 1.49 -24.75
C PRO A 264 2.18 2.58 -24.74
N PRO A 265 2.18 3.53 -25.69
CA PRO A 265 1.25 4.66 -25.67
C PRO A 265 -0.20 4.23 -25.98
N VAL A 266 -0.38 3.13 -26.72
CA VAL A 266 -1.68 2.54 -27.10
C VAL A 266 -1.84 1.13 -26.56
N GLY A 267 -3.08 0.71 -26.35
CA GLY A 267 -3.45 -0.61 -25.84
C GLY A 267 -4.33 -0.51 -24.59
N LEU A 268 -4.44 -1.63 -23.88
CA LEU A 268 -5.33 -1.76 -22.73
C LEU A 268 -4.59 -1.70 -21.39
N SER A 269 -5.13 -0.97 -20.42
CA SER A 269 -4.70 -1.01 -19.03
C SER A 269 -5.83 -1.46 -18.11
N VAL A 270 -5.52 -2.28 -17.11
CA VAL A 270 -6.44 -2.70 -16.05
C VAL A 270 -6.07 -1.93 -14.79
N ILE A 271 -7.04 -1.18 -14.26
CA ILE A 271 -6.94 -0.53 -12.95
C ILE A 271 -7.77 -1.35 -11.98
N SER A 272 -7.10 -2.05 -11.07
CA SER A 272 -7.71 -2.96 -10.12
C SER A 272 -7.62 -2.42 -8.71
N ASP A 273 -8.73 -2.44 -7.99
CA ASP A 273 -8.69 -2.44 -6.54
C ASP A 273 -8.03 -3.71 -5.99
N ILE A 274 -7.64 -3.68 -4.71
CA ILE A 274 -6.98 -4.80 -4.03
C ILE A 274 -7.91 -5.50 -3.05
N ASP A 275 -8.39 -4.77 -2.04
CA ASP A 275 -9.00 -5.34 -0.85
C ASP A 275 -10.46 -5.74 -1.17
N ASP A 276 -10.80 -7.00 -0.93
CA ASP A 276 -12.05 -7.67 -1.33
C ASP A 276 -12.32 -7.74 -2.84
N THR A 277 -11.44 -7.19 -3.68
CA THR A 277 -11.44 -7.33 -5.15
C THR A 277 -10.56 -8.49 -5.63
N ILE A 278 -9.28 -8.50 -5.26
CA ILE A 278 -8.32 -9.58 -5.59
C ILE A 278 -7.68 -10.21 -4.36
N LYS A 279 -7.82 -9.60 -3.18
CA LYS A 279 -7.36 -10.11 -1.88
C LYS A 279 -8.52 -10.14 -0.89
N GLN A 280 -8.77 -11.29 -0.27
CA GLN A 280 -9.82 -11.40 0.76
C GLN A 280 -9.43 -10.67 2.04
N THR A 281 -10.15 -9.60 2.38
CA THR A 281 -9.81 -8.69 3.48
C THR A 281 -10.97 -8.45 4.43
N HIS A 282 -12.22 -8.51 3.97
CA HIS A 282 -13.44 -8.22 4.72
C HIS A 282 -13.46 -6.81 5.31
N VAL A 283 -13.18 -5.79 4.49
CA VAL A 283 -13.02 -4.39 4.94
C VAL A 283 -14.24 -3.82 5.66
N HIS A 284 -15.43 -4.39 5.42
CA HIS A 284 -16.69 -4.03 6.09
C HIS A 284 -16.84 -4.59 7.51
N ASN A 285 -16.06 -5.61 7.86
CA ASN A 285 -16.02 -6.16 9.21
C ASN A 285 -14.65 -5.86 9.81
N THR A 286 -14.59 -4.86 10.69
CA THR A 286 -13.33 -4.42 11.31
C THR A 286 -12.57 -5.56 12.00
N ARG A 287 -13.28 -6.51 12.63
CA ARG A 287 -12.66 -7.67 13.30
C ARG A 287 -12.01 -8.60 12.28
N LEU A 288 -12.75 -9.02 11.25
CA LEU A 288 -12.24 -9.87 10.19
C LEU A 288 -11.13 -9.19 9.39
N MET A 289 -11.24 -7.89 9.14
CA MET A 289 -10.18 -7.08 8.53
C MET A 289 -8.90 -7.10 9.35
N LEU A 290 -8.97 -6.87 10.67
CA LEU A 290 -7.80 -6.96 11.53
C LEU A 290 -7.23 -8.38 11.57
N ARG A 291 -8.10 -9.39 11.62
CA ARG A 291 -7.71 -10.81 11.65
C ARG A 291 -7.00 -11.22 10.36
N SER A 292 -7.62 -11.03 9.20
CA SER A 292 -7.03 -11.29 7.87
C SER A 292 -5.73 -10.48 7.69
N THR A 293 -5.76 -9.19 8.00
CA THR A 293 -4.62 -8.29 7.77
C THR A 293 -3.44 -8.61 8.67
N PHE A 294 -3.62 -9.02 9.94
CA PHE A 294 -2.52 -9.13 10.89
C PHE A 294 -2.21 -10.54 11.40
N LEU A 295 -3.18 -11.47 11.36
CA LEU A 295 -3.06 -12.78 12.01
C LEU A 295 -3.10 -13.95 11.03
N GLU A 296 -3.55 -13.74 9.79
CA GLU A 296 -3.75 -14.81 8.81
C GLU A 296 -2.89 -14.63 7.55
N GLU A 297 -2.72 -15.69 6.76
CA GLU A 297 -2.16 -15.52 5.42
C GLU A 297 -3.10 -14.67 4.57
N TRP A 298 -2.55 -13.88 3.66
CA TRP A 298 -3.41 -13.19 2.71
C TRP A 298 -3.77 -14.17 1.61
N LEU A 299 -5.05 -14.27 1.31
CA LEU A 299 -5.58 -15.18 0.31
C LEU A 299 -6.06 -14.38 -0.90
N PRO A 300 -5.73 -14.82 -2.12
CA PRO A 300 -6.29 -14.24 -3.32
C PRO A 300 -7.80 -14.56 -3.41
N VAL A 301 -8.56 -13.69 -4.08
CA VAL A 301 -9.92 -14.04 -4.48
C VAL A 301 -9.87 -15.18 -5.52
N PRO A 302 -10.58 -16.31 -5.32
CA PRO A 302 -10.50 -17.45 -6.21
C PRO A 302 -10.83 -17.11 -7.68
N GLY A 303 -10.02 -17.63 -8.60
CA GLY A 303 -10.15 -17.47 -10.05
C GLY A 303 -9.72 -16.09 -10.60
N MET A 304 -9.60 -15.05 -9.76
CA MET A 304 -9.10 -13.74 -10.23
C MET A 304 -7.67 -13.78 -10.78
N PRO A 305 -6.72 -14.57 -10.23
CA PRO A 305 -5.39 -14.70 -10.83
C PRO A 305 -5.44 -15.19 -12.28
N ASP A 306 -6.33 -16.14 -12.60
CA ASP A 306 -6.47 -16.70 -13.94
C ASP A 306 -6.99 -15.65 -14.93
N VAL A 307 -8.06 -14.94 -14.55
CA VAL A 307 -8.61 -13.84 -15.36
C VAL A 307 -7.55 -12.78 -15.66
N TYR A 308 -6.77 -12.39 -14.65
CA TYR A 308 -5.75 -11.34 -14.85
C TYR A 308 -4.58 -11.84 -15.68
N ARG A 309 -4.18 -13.11 -15.55
CA ARG A 309 -3.16 -13.71 -16.42
C ARG A 309 -3.61 -13.78 -17.87
N GLU A 310 -4.88 -14.10 -18.12
CA GLU A 310 -5.44 -14.10 -19.47
C GLU A 310 -5.44 -12.69 -20.07
N TRP A 311 -5.90 -11.68 -19.32
CA TRP A 311 -5.84 -10.30 -19.83
C TRP A 311 -4.40 -9.82 -20.05
N ALA A 312 -3.48 -10.21 -19.18
CA ALA A 312 -2.06 -9.94 -19.37
C ALA A 312 -1.51 -10.63 -20.62
N SER A 313 -1.88 -11.88 -20.91
CA SER A 313 -1.41 -12.57 -22.12
C SER A 313 -1.88 -11.89 -23.41
N HIS A 314 -2.99 -11.15 -23.35
CA HIS A 314 -3.50 -10.30 -24.44
C HIS A 314 -2.94 -8.86 -24.46
N GLY A 315 -2.00 -8.53 -23.58
CA GLY A 315 -1.30 -7.23 -23.58
C GLY A 315 -1.87 -6.15 -22.68
N ALA A 316 -2.71 -6.52 -21.71
CA ALA A 316 -3.14 -5.61 -20.67
C ALA A 316 -1.99 -5.26 -19.70
N ALA A 317 -1.78 -3.96 -19.46
CA ALA A 317 -0.89 -3.47 -18.40
C ALA A 317 -1.66 -3.29 -17.08
N PHE A 318 -1.06 -3.62 -15.93
CA PHE A 318 -1.75 -3.64 -14.64
C PHE A 318 -1.35 -2.50 -13.71
N HIS A 319 -2.36 -1.86 -13.11
CA HIS A 319 -2.21 -0.85 -12.07
C HIS A 319 -3.10 -1.19 -10.88
N TYR A 320 -2.49 -1.46 -9.73
CA TYR A 320 -3.19 -1.83 -8.50
C TYR A 320 -3.38 -0.60 -7.61
N VAL A 321 -4.62 -0.18 -7.37
CA VAL A 321 -4.96 1.04 -6.63
C VAL A 321 -5.74 0.66 -5.37
N SER A 322 -5.26 1.04 -4.18
CA SER A 322 -5.94 0.70 -2.93
C SER A 322 -5.84 1.80 -1.88
N SER A 323 -6.87 1.87 -1.02
CA SER A 323 -6.86 2.70 0.19
C SER A 323 -5.92 2.19 1.28
N SER A 324 -5.36 0.99 1.10
CA SER A 324 -4.33 0.43 1.96
C SER A 324 -3.07 1.31 1.98
N PRO A 325 -2.34 1.35 3.10
CA PRO A 325 -1.15 2.18 3.24
C PRO A 325 0.10 1.57 2.57
N TRP A 326 1.02 2.41 2.07
CA TRP A 326 2.27 1.99 1.41
C TRP A 326 3.13 1.01 2.20
N GLN A 327 3.02 1.02 3.54
CA GLN A 327 3.65 0.06 4.44
C GLN A 327 3.32 -1.41 4.10
N LEU A 328 2.16 -1.66 3.50
CA LEU A 328 1.70 -3.00 3.13
C LEU A 328 2.17 -3.44 1.73
N GLN A 329 2.74 -2.55 0.93
CA GLN A 329 3.12 -2.83 -0.45
C GLN A 329 3.97 -4.10 -0.60
N PRO A 330 5.03 -4.36 0.19
CA PRO A 330 5.86 -5.55 -0.02
C PRO A 330 5.10 -6.85 0.23
N GLN A 331 4.15 -6.85 1.17
CA GLN A 331 3.30 -8.02 1.42
C GLN A 331 2.24 -8.19 0.33
N LEU A 332 1.78 -7.09 -0.27
CA LEU A 332 0.83 -7.13 -1.38
C LEU A 332 1.52 -7.68 -2.63
N GLU A 333 2.72 -7.20 -2.93
CA GLU A 333 3.55 -7.72 -4.01
C GLU A 333 3.86 -9.21 -3.83
N ALA A 334 4.22 -9.63 -2.61
CA ALA A 334 4.44 -11.05 -2.31
C ALA A 334 3.18 -11.91 -2.49
N LEU A 335 2.00 -11.40 -2.11
CA LEU A 335 0.72 -12.08 -2.36
C LEU A 335 0.48 -12.24 -3.87
N LEU A 336 0.60 -11.13 -4.62
CA LEU A 336 0.36 -11.10 -6.05
C LEU A 336 1.29 -12.06 -6.79
N ALA A 337 2.59 -12.03 -6.46
CA ALA A 337 3.58 -12.95 -7.01
C ALA A 337 3.27 -14.42 -6.66
N LYS A 338 2.95 -14.72 -5.39
CA LYS A 338 2.63 -16.10 -4.93
C LYS A 338 1.38 -16.66 -5.62
N ALA A 339 0.36 -15.83 -5.83
CA ALA A 339 -0.88 -16.23 -6.49
C ALA A 339 -0.77 -16.22 -8.04
N GLY A 340 0.33 -15.69 -8.58
CA GLY A 340 0.57 -15.60 -10.02
C GLY A 340 -0.28 -14.52 -10.70
N PHE A 341 -0.57 -13.41 -10.02
CA PHE A 341 -1.10 -12.21 -10.65
C PHE A 341 -0.02 -11.55 -11.53
N PRO A 342 -0.41 -10.85 -12.61
CA PRO A 342 0.53 -10.08 -13.42
C PRO A 342 1.26 -9.02 -12.58
N PRO A 343 2.56 -8.80 -12.81
CA PRO A 343 3.25 -7.68 -12.21
C PRO A 343 2.60 -6.36 -12.65
N GLY A 344 2.61 -5.37 -11.77
CA GLY A 344 1.92 -4.11 -12.00
C GLY A 344 2.42 -3.01 -11.10
N THR A 345 1.98 -1.79 -11.39
CA THR A 345 2.27 -0.62 -10.57
C THR A 345 1.37 -0.61 -9.34
N PHE A 346 1.84 -0.06 -8.22
CA PHE A 346 1.04 0.10 -7.00
C PHE A 346 0.72 1.58 -6.75
N HIS A 347 -0.50 1.87 -6.32
CA HIS A 347 -0.98 3.21 -5.99
C HIS A 347 -1.70 3.15 -4.66
N LEU A 348 -0.95 3.37 -3.58
CA LEU A 348 -1.41 3.21 -2.22
C LEU A 348 -1.49 4.55 -1.48
N LYS A 349 -2.10 4.54 -0.30
CA LYS A 349 -2.25 5.74 0.53
C LYS A 349 -0.99 6.03 1.35
N ASP A 350 -0.60 7.30 1.40
CA ASP A 350 0.43 7.76 2.33
C ASP A 350 -0.10 7.70 3.77
N LEU A 351 0.62 7.01 4.64
CA LEU A 351 0.25 6.87 6.03
C LEU A 351 0.95 7.91 6.90
N HIS A 352 0.18 8.83 7.46
CA HIS A 352 0.66 9.73 8.51
C HIS A 352 0.22 9.20 9.88
N TYR A 353 1.07 8.41 10.53
CA TYR A 353 0.82 7.96 11.91
C TYR A 353 0.94 9.14 12.89
N LYS A 354 -0.17 9.87 13.12
CA LYS A 354 -0.27 10.94 14.14
C LYS A 354 -0.60 10.41 15.55
N GLY A 355 -0.17 9.20 15.90
CA GLY A 355 -0.35 8.63 17.23
C GLY A 355 -1.79 8.26 17.62
N ARG A 356 -2.71 8.08 16.65
CA ARG A 356 -4.11 7.66 16.91
C ARG A 356 -4.35 6.19 16.46
N ARG A 357 -5.42 5.60 17.03
CA ARG A 357 -5.87 4.19 16.88
C ARG A 357 -5.53 3.54 15.54
N LEU A 358 -5.06 2.28 15.55
CA LEU A 358 -4.71 1.49 14.36
C LEU A 358 -5.83 1.44 13.31
N LEU A 359 -7.09 1.48 13.74
CA LEU A 359 -8.27 1.51 12.85
C LEU A 359 -8.29 2.73 11.92
N ASN A 360 -7.73 3.87 12.35
CA ASN A 360 -7.66 5.06 11.49
C ASN A 360 -6.69 4.88 10.32
N LEU A 361 -5.77 3.91 10.40
CA LEU A 361 -4.84 3.59 9.31
C LEU A 361 -5.57 2.96 8.12
N PHE A 362 -6.65 2.22 8.38
CA PHE A 362 -7.44 1.49 7.38
C PHE A 362 -8.73 2.21 6.98
N ARG A 363 -8.93 3.46 7.42
CA ARG A 363 -10.07 4.26 6.93
C ARG A 363 -9.87 4.61 5.46
N SER A 364 -10.78 4.13 4.62
CA SER A 364 -10.88 4.46 3.20
C SER A 364 -10.90 5.98 3.04
N SER A 365 -9.99 6.51 2.21
CA SER A 365 -9.94 7.93 1.90
C SER A 365 -10.61 8.15 0.55
N THR A 366 -11.85 8.63 0.60
CA THR A 366 -12.70 8.76 -0.57
C THR A 366 -12.18 9.79 -1.58
N ALA A 367 -11.23 10.64 -1.19
CA ALA A 367 -10.67 11.69 -2.03
C ALA A 367 -9.38 11.27 -2.77
N LEU A 368 -8.70 10.20 -2.35
CA LEU A 368 -7.39 9.84 -2.93
C LEU A 368 -7.52 8.92 -4.13
N LYS A 369 -8.36 7.87 -4.01
CA LYS A 369 -8.55 6.87 -5.08
C LYS A 369 -9.00 7.50 -6.41
N PRO A 370 -9.96 8.45 -6.45
CA PRO A 370 -10.31 9.14 -7.70
C PRO A 370 -9.12 9.88 -8.32
N LYS A 371 -8.31 10.57 -7.53
CA LYS A 371 -7.13 11.30 -8.02
C LYS A 371 -6.05 10.37 -8.60
N GLN A 372 -5.82 9.23 -7.94
CA GLN A 372 -4.86 8.23 -8.43
C GLN A 372 -5.31 7.64 -9.76
N ILE A 373 -6.60 7.31 -9.89
CA ILE A 373 -7.14 6.76 -11.13
C ILE A 373 -7.11 7.83 -12.23
N SER A 374 -7.62 9.05 -11.99
CA SER A 374 -7.52 10.15 -12.95
C SER A 374 -6.07 10.40 -13.40
N GLY A 375 -5.11 10.44 -12.48
CA GLY A 375 -3.70 10.63 -12.84
C GLY A 375 -3.14 9.53 -13.74
N LEU A 376 -3.58 8.27 -13.57
CA LEU A 376 -3.23 7.17 -14.49
C LEU A 376 -3.88 7.34 -15.86
N LEU A 377 -5.14 7.77 -15.92
CA LEU A 377 -5.80 8.05 -17.19
C LEU A 377 -5.15 9.24 -17.90
N ASP A 378 -4.76 10.28 -17.18
CA ASP A 378 -4.13 11.46 -17.75
C ASP A 378 -2.70 11.15 -18.21
N ALA A 379 -1.98 10.28 -17.49
CA ALA A 379 -0.69 9.78 -17.92
C ALA A 379 -0.80 9.08 -19.28
N PHE A 380 -1.74 8.15 -19.49
CA PHE A 380 -1.83 7.36 -20.72
C PHE A 380 -3.04 7.74 -21.63
N PRO A 381 -3.05 8.92 -22.28
CA PRO A 381 -4.25 9.48 -22.90
C PRO A 381 -4.86 8.62 -24.02
N ARG A 382 -4.05 7.83 -24.73
CA ARG A 382 -4.48 6.96 -25.84
C ARG A 382 -4.73 5.50 -25.45
N ARG A 383 -4.49 5.14 -24.19
CA ARG A 383 -4.86 3.81 -23.68
C ARG A 383 -6.33 3.78 -23.30
N ARG A 384 -6.90 2.59 -23.45
CA ARG A 384 -8.24 2.24 -22.96
C ARG A 384 -8.11 1.46 -21.66
N PHE A 385 -9.14 1.50 -20.83
CA PHE A 385 -9.09 1.10 -19.44
C PHE A 385 -10.22 0.18 -19.05
N VAL A 386 -9.91 -0.82 -18.25
CA VAL A 386 -10.88 -1.65 -17.52
C VAL A 386 -10.71 -1.38 -16.04
N LEU A 387 -11.81 -1.12 -15.35
CA LEU A 387 -11.82 -0.85 -13.92
C LEU A 387 -12.37 -2.07 -13.18
N VAL A 388 -11.66 -2.56 -12.18
CA VAL A 388 -12.09 -3.71 -11.36
C VAL A 388 -12.13 -3.30 -9.89
N GLY A 389 -13.22 -3.59 -9.20
CA GLY A 389 -13.42 -3.20 -7.80
C GLY A 389 -14.47 -4.05 -7.10
N ASP A 390 -14.84 -3.69 -5.88
CA ASP A 390 -15.83 -4.41 -5.08
C ASP A 390 -17.12 -3.61 -4.85
N SER A 391 -18.19 -4.29 -4.47
CA SER A 391 -19.51 -3.68 -4.19
C SER A 391 -19.66 -3.16 -2.77
N GLY A 392 -18.66 -3.41 -1.92
CA GLY A 392 -18.67 -3.07 -0.51
C GLY A 392 -18.13 -1.66 -0.28
N GLU A 393 -16.99 -1.31 -0.88
CA GLU A 393 -16.45 0.05 -0.81
C GLU A 393 -17.16 1.01 -1.78
N LYS A 394 -16.53 2.16 -2.06
CA LYS A 394 -17.07 3.21 -2.94
C LYS A 394 -16.67 3.03 -4.40
N ASP A 395 -16.14 1.86 -4.77
CA ASP A 395 -15.58 1.61 -6.10
C ASP A 395 -16.62 1.80 -7.20
N ALA A 396 -17.81 1.23 -7.05
CA ALA A 396 -18.92 1.43 -7.98
C ALA A 396 -19.25 2.91 -8.20
N GLN A 397 -19.31 3.71 -7.12
CA GLN A 397 -19.59 5.15 -7.21
C GLN A 397 -18.46 5.90 -7.91
N ILE A 398 -17.21 5.60 -7.55
CA ILE A 398 -16.00 6.26 -8.09
C ILE A 398 -15.84 5.92 -9.58
N TYR A 399 -15.96 4.65 -9.94
CA TYR A 399 -15.79 4.18 -11.32
C TYR A 399 -16.89 4.71 -12.24
N ALA A 400 -18.14 4.81 -11.77
CA ALA A 400 -19.20 5.43 -12.54
C ALA A 400 -18.95 6.93 -12.80
N GLN A 401 -18.38 7.66 -11.82
CA GLN A 401 -17.98 9.06 -12.03
C GLN A 401 -16.83 9.19 -13.04
N ILE A 402 -15.82 8.33 -12.93
CA ILE A 402 -14.66 8.30 -13.83
C ILE A 402 -15.10 7.97 -15.25
N ALA A 403 -15.94 6.96 -15.46
CA ALA A 403 -16.41 6.59 -16.78
C ALA A 403 -17.29 7.64 -17.45
N ARG A 404 -18.04 8.44 -16.67
CA ARG A 404 -18.78 9.58 -17.21
C ARG A 404 -17.86 10.72 -17.65
N HIS A 405 -16.71 10.89 -17.01
CA HIS A 405 -15.72 11.92 -17.32
C HIS A 405 -14.79 11.51 -18.47
N TYR A 406 -14.22 10.30 -18.41
CA TYR A 406 -13.33 9.72 -19.41
C TYR A 406 -14.10 8.76 -20.34
N ARG A 407 -15.11 9.30 -21.02
CA ARG A 407 -15.94 8.53 -21.95
C ARG A 407 -15.08 7.87 -23.03
N GLU A 408 -15.54 6.74 -23.57
CA GLU A 408 -14.88 5.93 -24.63
C GLU A 408 -13.55 5.25 -24.24
N ARG A 409 -12.85 5.80 -23.24
CA ARG A 409 -11.62 5.25 -22.67
C ARG A 409 -11.88 4.16 -21.66
N ILE A 410 -12.95 4.25 -20.86
CA ILE A 410 -13.36 3.14 -20.01
C ILE A 410 -14.13 2.12 -20.85
N VAL A 411 -13.50 0.98 -21.15
CA VAL A 411 -14.08 -0.10 -21.97
C VAL A 411 -15.09 -0.89 -21.14
N HIS A 412 -14.73 -1.23 -19.90
CA HIS A 412 -15.60 -2.00 -19.02
C HIS A 412 -15.32 -1.73 -17.54
N ILE A 413 -16.34 -1.96 -16.70
CA ILE A 413 -16.25 -1.89 -15.24
C ILE A 413 -16.75 -3.20 -14.63
N TYR A 414 -15.90 -3.92 -13.91
CA TYR A 414 -16.25 -5.12 -13.18
C TYR A 414 -16.33 -4.83 -11.69
N ILE A 415 -17.47 -5.13 -11.07
CA ILE A 415 -17.70 -4.98 -9.63
C ILE A 415 -17.92 -6.35 -9.02
N ARG A 416 -17.00 -6.79 -8.17
CA ARG A 416 -17.16 -8.02 -7.41
C ARG A 416 -18.23 -7.82 -6.36
N ASN A 417 -19.23 -8.68 -6.36
CA ASN A 417 -20.23 -8.69 -5.31
C ASN A 417 -19.60 -9.25 -4.02
N VAL A 418 -19.66 -8.46 -2.95
CA VAL A 418 -19.12 -8.80 -1.64
C VAL A 418 -20.18 -8.61 -0.56
N PRO A 419 -20.33 -9.58 0.35
CA PRO A 419 -21.27 -9.45 1.46
C PRO A 419 -20.82 -8.32 2.39
N THR A 420 -21.78 -7.57 2.92
CA THR A 420 -21.52 -6.47 3.87
C THR A 420 -22.31 -6.69 5.15
N LYS A 421 -21.89 -6.09 6.28
CA LYS A 421 -22.62 -6.19 7.55
C LYS A 421 -24.06 -5.67 7.46
N GLN A 422 -24.32 -4.71 6.57
CA GLN A 422 -25.64 -4.10 6.39
C GLN A 422 -26.57 -4.92 5.51
N LEU A 423 -26.04 -5.66 4.53
CA LEU A 423 -26.85 -6.31 3.49
C LEU A 423 -26.76 -7.84 3.51
N GLY A 424 -25.85 -8.41 4.30
CA GLY A 424 -25.58 -9.85 4.29
C GLY A 424 -25.08 -10.34 2.94
N ALA A 425 -25.30 -11.62 2.66
CA ALA A 425 -25.09 -12.20 1.34
C ALA A 425 -26.24 -11.78 0.41
N THR A 426 -25.89 -11.15 -0.71
CA THR A 426 -26.82 -10.77 -1.78
C THR A 426 -26.37 -11.42 -3.07
N SER A 427 -27.26 -11.62 -4.03
CA SER A 427 -26.86 -12.08 -5.37
C SER A 427 -26.23 -10.93 -6.18
N ALA A 428 -25.42 -11.27 -7.20
CA ALA A 428 -24.89 -10.26 -8.12
C ALA A 428 -25.99 -9.41 -8.77
N GLU A 429 -27.17 -10.00 -9.03
CA GLU A 429 -28.33 -9.29 -9.61
C GLU A 429 -28.90 -8.23 -8.66
N GLN A 430 -29.13 -8.59 -7.39
CA GLN A 430 -29.59 -7.65 -6.37
C GLN A 430 -28.59 -6.52 -6.15
N THR A 431 -27.30 -6.85 -6.13
CA THR A 431 -26.25 -5.83 -6.04
C THR A 431 -26.22 -4.95 -7.29
N ARG A 432 -26.42 -5.51 -8.49
CA ARG A 432 -26.51 -4.73 -9.73
C ARG A 432 -27.66 -3.73 -9.68
N GLU A 433 -28.86 -4.15 -9.30
CA GLU A 433 -30.02 -3.27 -9.18
C GLU A 433 -29.73 -2.09 -8.22
N ARG A 434 -29.23 -2.39 -7.03
CA ARG A 434 -28.85 -1.39 -6.01
C ARG A 434 -27.81 -0.39 -6.52
N LEU A 435 -26.80 -0.86 -7.25
CA LEU A 435 -25.73 -0.03 -7.78
C LEU A 435 -26.14 0.75 -9.04
N GLY A 436 -27.20 0.33 -9.74
CA GLY A 436 -27.66 0.94 -10.99
C GLY A 436 -27.88 2.45 -10.90
N ARG A 437 -28.28 2.97 -9.73
CA ARG A 437 -28.41 4.42 -9.49
C ARG A 437 -27.13 5.21 -9.76
N PHE A 438 -25.97 4.60 -9.53
CA PHE A 438 -24.67 5.22 -9.77
C PHE A 438 -24.29 5.17 -11.25
N PHE A 439 -24.69 4.14 -11.98
CA PHE A 439 -24.34 3.95 -13.39
C PHE A 439 -25.35 4.59 -14.36
N ARG A 440 -26.36 5.33 -13.87
CA ARG A 440 -27.28 6.09 -14.72
C ARG A 440 -26.52 6.97 -15.72
N GLY A 441 -26.90 6.85 -16.99
CA GLY A 441 -26.28 7.56 -18.11
C GLY A 441 -25.05 6.88 -18.72
N LEU A 442 -24.68 5.68 -18.25
CA LEU A 442 -23.69 4.82 -18.90
C LEU A 442 -24.39 3.66 -19.61
N PRO A 443 -23.85 3.14 -20.74
CA PRO A 443 -24.41 1.97 -21.40
C PRO A 443 -24.47 0.75 -20.47
N ASP A 444 -25.59 0.03 -20.45
CA ASP A 444 -25.80 -1.11 -19.55
C ASP A 444 -24.75 -2.22 -19.70
N ARG A 445 -24.24 -2.39 -20.92
CA ARG A 445 -23.20 -3.38 -21.24
C ARG A 445 -21.79 -2.97 -20.82
N GLN A 446 -21.57 -1.72 -20.40
CA GLN A 446 -20.25 -1.20 -20.01
C GLN A 446 -19.84 -1.62 -18.59
N TRP A 447 -20.74 -2.21 -17.80
CA TRP A 447 -20.44 -2.60 -16.43
C TRP A 447 -21.14 -3.88 -16.02
N THR A 448 -20.52 -4.65 -15.12
CA THR A 448 -21.01 -5.97 -14.70
C THR A 448 -20.74 -6.16 -13.21
N VAL A 449 -21.73 -6.72 -12.51
CA VAL A 449 -21.55 -7.24 -11.15
C VAL A 449 -21.35 -8.75 -11.24
N PHE A 450 -20.38 -9.30 -10.52
CA PHE A 450 -20.07 -10.74 -10.57
C PHE A 450 -19.83 -11.33 -9.18
N ASP A 451 -20.28 -12.57 -8.96
CA ASP A 451 -20.03 -13.31 -7.72
C ASP A 451 -18.74 -14.12 -7.78
N ARG A 452 -18.45 -14.72 -8.94
CA ARG A 452 -17.30 -15.59 -9.20
C ARG A 452 -16.51 -15.07 -10.39
N ALA A 453 -15.19 -15.27 -10.37
CA ALA A 453 -14.31 -14.86 -11.48
C ALA A 453 -14.72 -15.48 -12.82
N SER A 454 -15.28 -16.70 -12.83
CA SER A 454 -15.79 -17.36 -14.04
C SER A 454 -17.00 -16.66 -14.68
N CYS A 455 -17.62 -15.69 -14.00
CA CYS A 455 -18.70 -14.87 -14.56
C CYS A 455 -18.17 -13.63 -15.29
N ILE A 456 -16.87 -13.33 -15.15
CA ILE A 456 -16.20 -12.32 -15.95
C ILE A 456 -16.07 -12.91 -17.36
N ARG A 457 -16.73 -12.28 -18.32
CA ARG A 457 -16.67 -12.71 -19.72
C ARG A 457 -15.25 -12.55 -20.27
N GLU A 458 -14.80 -13.51 -21.08
CA GLU A 458 -13.53 -13.51 -21.82
C GLU A 458 -13.48 -12.45 -22.95
N ASP A 459 -14.27 -11.37 -22.85
CA ASP A 459 -14.41 -10.36 -23.90
C ASP A 459 -13.10 -9.55 -24.10
N ALA A 460 -12.04 -9.85 -23.33
CA ALA A 460 -10.68 -9.36 -23.59
C ALA A 460 -10.16 -9.72 -24.99
N LYS A 461 -10.65 -10.82 -25.59
CA LYS A 461 -10.39 -11.16 -27.00
C LYS A 461 -11.06 -10.20 -28.00
N ALA A 462 -12.08 -9.47 -27.55
CA ALA A 462 -12.89 -8.54 -28.36
C ALA A 462 -12.62 -7.05 -28.02
N TRP A 463 -11.78 -6.75 -27.03
CA TRP A 463 -11.45 -5.37 -26.71
C TRP A 463 -10.56 -4.79 -27.82
N PRO A 464 -10.94 -3.66 -28.45
CA PRO A 464 -10.19 -3.12 -29.57
C PRO A 464 -8.74 -2.84 -29.14
N GLN A 465 -7.80 -3.48 -29.82
CA GLN A 465 -6.36 -3.34 -29.54
C GLN A 465 -5.74 -2.10 -30.20
N SER A 466 -6.51 -1.37 -30.99
CA SER A 466 -6.09 -0.24 -31.83
C SER A 466 -6.78 1.05 -31.46
#